data_AF-A0A803Q7J0-F1
#
_entry.id   AF-A0A803Q7J0-F1
#
_cell.length_a   1.000
_cell.length_b   1.000
_cell.length_c   1.000
_cell.angle_alpha   90.00
_cell.angle_beta   90.00
_cell.angle_gamma   90.00
#
_symmetry.space_group_name_H-M   'P 1'
#
loop_
_entity.id
_entity.type
_entity.pdbx_description
1 polymer ?
#
loop_
_entity_poly.entity_id
_entity_poly.type
_entity_poly.pdbx_seq_one_letter_code
_entity_poly.pdbx_strand_id
1 'polypeptide(L)'
;MQDSKVEAEANNLYQFWVLVPKQGIGYRYRNPCIIGKKCYKVEGYLGNALVDMYAKCGKLNSAREVFDELKMKPVSCWNAMIAGLAVHGGSEEALELFAEMENRLDEVSPNRVTFIGVLIACRTRVWWKKDASILTV
;
A
#
# COMPACT_ATOMS: atom_id res chain seq x y z
N MET A 1 -23.27 -55.46 -6.46
CA MET A 1 -22.82 -54.11 -6.07
C MET A 1 -21.32 -54.09 -6.26
N GLN A 2 -20.92 -53.52 -7.40
CA GLN A 2 -19.69 -52.75 -7.65
C GLN A 2 -18.87 -52.39 -6.39
N ASP A 3 -17.53 -52.41 -6.34
CA ASP A 3 -16.51 -52.32 -7.39
C ASP A 3 -15.22 -53.04 -6.97
N SER A 4 -14.75 -53.96 -7.82
CA SER A 4 -13.35 -54.36 -7.90
C SER A 4 -12.69 -53.54 -9.02
N LYS A 5 -11.94 -52.49 -8.66
CA LYS A 5 -10.95 -51.74 -9.47
C LYS A 5 -10.78 -50.34 -8.87
N VAL A 6 -9.83 -50.13 -7.96
CA VAL A 6 -8.88 -48.98 -7.92
C VAL A 6 -7.87 -49.28 -6.80
N GLU A 7 -7.16 -50.39 -6.93
CA GLU A 7 -5.96 -50.69 -6.14
C GLU A 7 -4.77 -50.52 -7.10
N ALA A 8 -4.43 -49.27 -7.50
CA ALA A 8 -3.34 -49.04 -8.45
C ALA A 8 -2.74 -47.62 -8.56
N GLU A 9 -3.25 -46.56 -7.94
CA GLU A 9 -2.76 -45.19 -8.24
C GLU A 9 -2.40 -44.32 -7.01
N ALA A 10 -2.16 -44.93 -5.85
CA ALA A 10 -1.71 -44.20 -4.66
C ALA A 10 -0.18 -44.01 -4.56
N ASN A 11 0.63 -44.65 -5.42
CA ASN A 11 2.08 -44.77 -5.21
C ASN A 11 2.97 -44.31 -6.38
N ASN A 12 2.51 -43.39 -7.24
CA ASN A 12 3.31 -42.96 -8.38
C ASN A 12 3.39 -41.45 -8.64
N LEU A 13 3.31 -40.63 -7.60
CA LEU A 13 3.58 -39.18 -7.70
C LEU A 13 4.76 -38.70 -6.84
N TYR A 14 5.41 -39.60 -6.08
CA TYR A 14 6.58 -39.28 -5.26
C TYR A 14 7.93 -39.40 -6.00
N GLN A 15 7.94 -39.76 -7.29
CA GLN A 15 9.18 -39.97 -8.05
C GLN A 15 9.52 -38.89 -9.10
N PHE A 16 8.73 -37.82 -9.27
CA PHE A 16 8.96 -36.85 -10.36
C PHE A 16 9.62 -35.51 -9.98
N TRP A 17 10.09 -35.32 -8.73
CA TRP A 17 10.70 -34.05 -8.29
C TRP A 17 12.24 -34.01 -8.26
N VAL A 18 12.94 -34.99 -8.86
CA VAL A 18 14.42 -35.05 -8.80
C VAL A 18 15.11 -34.34 -9.99
N LEU A 19 14.41 -33.57 -10.84
CA LEU A 19 15.05 -32.93 -12.01
C LEU A 19 14.52 -31.52 -12.33
N VAL A 20 14.58 -30.58 -11.37
CA VAL A 20 14.50 -29.13 -11.71
C VAL A 20 15.67 -28.37 -11.07
N PRO A 21 16.56 -27.73 -11.86
CA PRO A 21 17.76 -27.07 -11.36
C PRO A 21 17.46 -25.74 -10.65
N LYS A 22 18.22 -25.49 -9.58
CA LYS A 22 18.23 -24.25 -8.78
C LYS A 22 18.69 -23.04 -9.60
N GLN A 23 17.82 -22.05 -9.82
CA GLN A 23 18.21 -20.68 -10.18
C GLN A 23 17.22 -19.68 -9.54
N GLY A 24 17.78 -18.82 -8.70
CA GLY A 24 17.34 -17.52 -8.17
C GLY A 24 15.87 -17.07 -8.09
N ILE A 25 15.62 -16.34 -7.00
CA ILE A 25 14.73 -15.16 -6.82
C ILE A 25 13.56 -15.40 -5.85
N GLY A 26 13.67 -14.74 -4.68
CA GLY A 26 12.55 -14.13 -3.96
C GLY A 26 11.75 -15.04 -3.02
N TYR A 27 11.83 -14.77 -1.73
CA TYR A 27 10.90 -15.29 -0.72
C TYR A 27 9.49 -14.75 -0.99
N ARG A 28 8.72 -15.41 -1.87
CA ARG A 28 7.31 -15.11 -2.08
C ARG A 28 6.52 -15.85 -1.01
N TYR A 29 6.14 -15.15 0.06
CA TYR A 29 5.12 -15.60 1.00
C TYR A 29 3.78 -15.75 0.27
N ARG A 30 3.58 -16.85 -0.46
CA ARG A 30 2.24 -17.37 -0.69
C ARG A 30 1.90 -18.19 0.55
N ASN A 31 1.12 -17.60 1.45
CA ASN A 31 0.32 -18.37 2.39
C ASN A 31 -0.92 -18.84 1.63
N PRO A 32 -1.06 -20.13 1.27
CA PRO A 32 -2.30 -20.65 0.75
C PRO A 32 -3.12 -21.12 1.95
N CYS A 33 -4.04 -20.29 2.44
CA CYS A 33 -5.05 -20.76 3.37
C CYS A 33 -6.43 -20.35 2.88
N ILE A 34 -7.17 -21.41 2.57
CA ILE A 34 -8.56 -21.45 2.16
C ILE A 34 -9.40 -20.87 3.30
N ILE A 35 -9.96 -19.68 3.10
CA ILE A 35 -11.14 -19.24 3.84
C ILE A 35 -12.20 -18.93 2.80
N GLY A 36 -13.31 -19.67 2.93
CA GLY A 36 -14.41 -19.70 1.98
C GLY A 36 -14.93 -18.31 1.64
N LYS A 37 -15.38 -18.21 0.39
CA LYS A 37 -16.15 -17.15 -0.29
C LYS A 37 -16.94 -16.18 0.62
N LYS A 38 -16.23 -15.30 1.33
CA LYS A 38 -16.66 -13.98 1.83
C LYS A 38 -15.46 -13.01 1.79
N CYS A 39 -14.86 -12.85 0.61
CA CYS A 39 -13.78 -11.90 0.36
C CYS A 39 -14.34 -10.53 -0.05
N TYR A 40 -14.98 -9.81 0.86
CA TYR A 40 -15.44 -8.45 0.56
C TYR A 40 -15.23 -7.58 1.81
N LYS A 41 -14.58 -6.43 1.66
CA LYS A 41 -14.19 -5.40 2.67
C LYS A 41 -12.86 -5.58 3.43
N VAL A 42 -12.43 -6.79 3.79
CA VAL A 42 -11.25 -6.96 4.68
C VAL A 42 -9.94 -6.47 4.05
N GLU A 43 -9.73 -6.65 2.74
CA GLU A 43 -8.51 -6.18 2.05
C GLU A 43 -8.35 -4.66 2.13
N GLY A 44 -9.45 -3.89 2.02
CA GLY A 44 -9.41 -2.43 2.14
C GLY A 44 -9.09 -1.96 3.56
N TYR A 45 -9.62 -2.63 4.58
CA TYR A 45 -9.31 -2.30 5.98
C TYR A 45 -7.87 -2.67 6.35
N LEU A 46 -7.40 -3.85 5.92
CA LEU A 46 -6.04 -4.29 6.17
C LEU A 46 -5.03 -3.39 5.45
N GLY A 47 -5.26 -3.08 4.18
CA GLY A 47 -4.38 -2.17 3.45
C GLY A 47 -4.38 -0.75 4.04
N ASN A 48 -5.53 -0.22 4.46
CA ASN A 48 -5.59 1.07 5.17
C ASN A 48 -4.78 1.06 6.48
N ALA A 49 -4.84 -0.03 7.26
CA ALA A 49 -4.04 -0.18 8.48
C ALA A 49 -2.53 -0.30 8.17
N LEU A 50 -2.16 -1.00 7.10
CA LEU A 50 -0.77 -1.11 6.66
C LEU A 50 -0.22 0.24 6.19
N VAL A 51 -0.99 1.00 5.41
CA VAL A 51 -0.64 2.35 4.99
C VAL A 51 -0.41 3.26 6.20
N ASP A 52 -1.35 3.27 7.16
CA ASP A 52 -1.23 4.04 8.39
C ASP A 52 0.01 3.66 9.20
N MET A 53 0.29 2.36 9.34
CA MET A 53 1.47 1.86 10.05
C MET A 53 2.77 2.28 9.36
N TYR A 54 2.89 2.05 8.05
CA TYR A 54 4.10 2.41 7.30
C TYR A 54 4.32 3.92 7.24
N ALA A 55 3.26 4.70 7.06
CA ALA A 55 3.30 6.16 7.05
C ALA A 55 3.80 6.71 8.39
N LYS A 56 3.28 6.21 9.52
CA LYS A 56 3.74 6.60 10.88
C LYS A 56 5.18 6.19 11.18
N CYS A 57 5.67 5.12 10.55
CA CYS A 57 7.04 4.66 10.69
C CYS A 57 8.03 5.41 9.77
N GLY A 58 7.57 6.36 8.95
CA GLY A 58 8.41 7.04 7.96
C GLY A 58 8.82 6.16 6.78
N LYS A 59 8.26 4.96 6.63
CA LYS A 59 8.50 4.07 5.49
C LYS A 59 7.56 4.43 4.34
N LEU A 60 7.69 5.65 3.85
CA LEU A 60 6.76 6.26 2.89
C LEU A 60 6.69 5.50 1.56
N ASN A 61 7.80 4.95 1.08
CA ASN A 61 7.82 4.15 -0.15
C ASN A 61 6.93 2.89 -0.03
N SER A 62 7.08 2.13 1.05
CA SER A 62 6.24 0.96 1.30
C SER A 62 4.78 1.34 1.58
N ALA A 63 4.55 2.47 2.24
CA ALA A 63 3.19 3.01 2.41
C ALA A 63 2.56 3.33 1.05
N ARG A 64 3.33 3.93 0.12
CA ARG A 64 2.88 4.27 -1.23
C ARG A 64 2.59 3.03 -2.08
N GLU A 65 3.45 2.01 -2.03
CA GLU A 65 3.21 0.73 -2.72
C GLU A 65 1.86 0.12 -2.31
N VAL A 66 1.62 -0.01 -1.01
CA VAL A 66 0.35 -0.56 -0.49
C VAL A 66 -0.83 0.36 -0.84
N PHE A 67 -0.64 1.68 -0.77
CA PHE A 67 -1.66 2.64 -1.15
C PHE A 67 -2.06 2.46 -2.62
N ASP A 68 -1.09 2.35 -3.54
CA ASP A 68 -1.34 2.22 -4.97
C ASP A 68 -2.04 0.89 -5.31
N GLU A 69 -1.69 -0.21 -4.63
CA GLU A 69 -2.33 -1.52 -4.77
C GLU A 69 -3.80 -1.57 -4.30
N LEU A 70 -4.23 -0.66 -3.43
CA LEU A 70 -5.62 -0.61 -2.95
C LEU A 70 -6.58 -0.19 -4.07
N LYS A 71 -7.49 -1.10 -4.46
CA LYS A 71 -8.55 -0.82 -5.45
C LYS A 71 -9.54 0.25 -4.99
N MET A 72 -9.87 0.26 -3.70
CA MET A 72 -10.75 1.25 -3.09
C MET A 72 -10.00 1.90 -1.95
N LYS A 73 -9.70 3.19 -2.10
CA LYS A 73 -8.93 3.98 -1.15
C LYS A 73 -9.91 4.84 -0.34
N PRO A 74 -10.26 4.46 0.91
CA PRO A 74 -11.13 5.30 1.73
C PRO A 74 -10.41 6.60 2.09
N VAL A 75 -11.17 7.64 2.46
CA VAL A 75 -10.64 8.96 2.88
C VAL A 75 -9.56 8.82 3.96
N SER A 76 -9.69 7.85 4.87
CA SER A 76 -8.69 7.58 5.91
C SER A 76 -7.31 7.20 5.35
N CYS A 77 -7.27 6.53 4.20
CA CYS A 77 -6.03 6.06 3.57
C CYS A 77 -5.26 7.24 2.95
N TRP A 78 -5.99 8.13 2.25
CA TRP A 78 -5.47 9.40 1.76
C TRP A 78 -4.93 10.26 2.90
N ASN A 79 -5.70 10.37 3.99
CA ASN A 79 -5.31 11.14 5.16
C ASN A 79 -4.04 10.57 5.83
N ALA A 80 -3.93 9.25 5.94
CA ALA A 80 -2.74 8.61 6.49
C ALA A 80 -1.48 8.91 5.64
N MET A 81 -1.59 8.83 4.32
CA MET A 81 -0.49 9.18 3.41
C MET A 81 -0.11 10.66 3.51
N ILE A 82 -1.08 11.57 3.38
CA ILE A 82 -0.83 13.01 3.44
C ILE A 82 -0.21 13.40 4.79
N ALA A 83 -0.73 12.87 5.90
CA ALA A 83 -0.18 13.14 7.23
C ALA A 83 1.23 12.56 7.40
N GLY A 84 1.47 11.33 6.94
CA GLY A 84 2.80 10.72 6.99
C GLY A 84 3.83 11.52 6.20
N LEU A 85 3.49 11.90 4.96
CA LEU A 85 4.34 12.73 4.11
C LEU A 85 4.61 14.10 4.74
N ALA A 86 3.58 14.75 5.29
CA ALA A 86 3.70 16.03 5.97
C ALA A 86 4.65 15.99 7.18
N VAL A 87 4.64 14.90 7.96
CA VAL A 87 5.49 14.73 9.14
C VAL A 87 6.93 14.37 8.78
N HIS A 88 7.13 13.58 7.73
CA HIS A 88 8.46 13.05 7.35
C HIS A 88 9.18 13.89 6.27
N GLY A 89 8.70 15.10 5.98
CA GLY A 89 9.37 16.05 5.09
C GLY A 89 8.99 15.96 3.61
N GLY A 90 8.09 15.04 3.23
CA GLY A 90 7.51 14.88 1.88
C GLY A 90 6.45 15.94 1.56
N SER A 91 6.75 17.21 1.82
CA SER A 91 5.78 18.33 1.75
C SER A 91 5.18 18.52 0.35
N GLU A 92 5.99 18.33 -0.69
CA GLU A 92 5.59 18.46 -2.09
C GLU A 92 4.70 17.28 -2.51
N GLU A 93 5.15 16.05 -2.27
CA GLU A 93 4.39 14.83 -2.50
C GLU A 93 3.04 14.82 -1.75
N ALA A 94 2.97 15.37 -0.54
CA ALA A 94 1.72 15.48 0.22
C ALA A 94 0.69 16.38 -0.49
N LEU A 95 1.15 17.46 -1.12
CA LEU A 95 0.29 18.39 -1.84
C LEU A 95 -0.12 17.85 -3.22
N GLU A 96 0.77 17.11 -3.88
CA GLU A 96 0.44 16.36 -5.10
C GLU A 96 -0.63 15.31 -4.84
N LEU A 97 -0.50 14.55 -3.74
CA LEU A 97 -1.53 13.58 -3.30
C LEU A 97 -2.86 14.25 -2.96
N PHE A 98 -2.83 15.43 -2.35
CA PHE A 98 -4.04 16.21 -2.10
C PHE A 98 -4.70 16.66 -3.42
N ALA A 99 -3.93 17.17 -4.38
CA ALA A 99 -4.44 17.54 -5.69
C ALA A 99 -5.01 16.32 -6.45
N GLU A 100 -4.38 15.16 -6.32
CA GLU A 100 -4.91 13.91 -6.88
C GLU A 100 -6.26 13.52 -6.23
N MET A 101 -6.41 13.73 -4.92
CA MET A 101 -7.67 13.52 -4.20
C MET A 101 -8.75 14.49 -4.68
N GLU A 102 -8.42 15.76 -4.91
CA GLU A 102 -9.35 16.77 -5.45
C GLU A 102 -9.82 16.43 -6.88
N ASN A 103 -8.95 15.85 -7.70
CA ASN A 103 -9.34 15.38 -9.03
C ASN A 103 -10.31 14.18 -9.00
N ARG A 104 -10.48 13.54 -7.83
CA ARG A 104 -11.35 12.36 -7.62
C ARG A 104 -12.54 12.67 -6.69
N LEU A 105 -13.01 13.92 -6.66
CA LEU A 105 -14.12 14.34 -5.80
C LEU A 105 -15.40 13.52 -5.96
N ASP A 106 -15.63 12.92 -7.14
CA ASP A 106 -16.77 12.01 -7.39
C ASP A 106 -16.69 10.70 -6.58
N GLU A 107 -15.48 10.29 -6.18
CA GLU A 107 -15.21 9.04 -5.43
C GLU A 107 -14.91 9.31 -3.95
N VAL A 108 -14.13 10.35 -3.66
CA VAL A 108 -13.54 10.61 -2.35
C VAL A 108 -13.49 12.11 -2.08
N SER A 109 -14.15 12.55 -1.01
CA SER A 109 -14.16 13.96 -0.60
C SER A 109 -13.16 14.23 0.54
N PRO A 110 -12.32 15.29 0.43
CA PRO A 110 -11.49 15.76 1.52
C PRO A 110 -12.30 16.09 2.77
N ASN A 111 -11.77 15.76 3.95
CA ASN A 111 -12.40 16.08 5.22
C ASN A 111 -11.49 16.97 6.08
N ARG A 112 -11.96 17.32 7.28
CA ARG A 112 -11.23 18.18 8.23
C ARG A 112 -9.81 17.65 8.52
N VAL A 113 -9.62 16.33 8.57
CA VAL A 113 -8.32 15.70 8.83
C VAL A 113 -7.39 15.87 7.62
N THR A 114 -7.92 15.78 6.40
CA THR A 114 -7.16 16.05 5.16
C THR A 114 -6.54 17.45 5.19
N PHE A 115 -7.35 18.47 5.50
CA PHE A 115 -6.88 19.85 5.56
C PHE A 115 -5.83 20.09 6.65
N ILE A 116 -5.96 19.42 7.81
CA ILE A 116 -4.93 19.46 8.86
C ILE A 116 -3.60 18.90 8.33
N GLY A 117 -3.63 17.75 7.64
CA GLY A 117 -2.44 17.17 7.02
C GLY A 117 -1.77 18.10 6.01
N VAL A 118 -2.56 18.73 5.14
CA VAL A 118 -2.08 19.73 4.16
C VAL A 118 -1.45 20.94 4.84
N LEU A 119 -2.06 21.47 5.90
CA LEU A 119 -1.50 22.60 6.64
C LEU A 119 -0.16 22.26 7.28
N ILE A 120 -0.01 21.03 7.80
CA ILE A 120 1.27 20.54 8.35
C ILE A 120 2.33 20.45 7.24
N ALA A 121 1.96 19.97 6.05
CA ALA A 121 2.87 19.91 4.90
C ALA A 121 3.29 21.32 4.43
N CYS A 122 2.39 22.30 4.49
CA CYS A 122 2.71 23.69 4.14
C CYS A 122 3.70 24.33 5.11
N ARG A 123 3.66 23.97 6.40
CA ARG A 123 4.61 24.47 7.41
C ARG A 123 6.07 24.16 7.05
N THR A 124 6.31 23.01 6.43
CA THR A 124 7.66 22.55 6.07
C THR A 124 8.10 23.01 4.69
N ARG A 125 7.24 23.70 3.92
CA ARG A 125 7.68 24.29 2.65
C ARG A 125 8.72 25.36 2.94
N VAL A 126 9.94 25.03 2.56
CA VAL A 126 11.11 25.89 2.56
C VAL A 126 10.99 26.96 1.46
N TRP A 127 9.85 27.66 1.35
CA TRP A 127 9.72 28.82 0.46
C TRP A 127 10.76 29.88 0.81
N TRP A 128 11.08 30.02 2.10
CA TRP A 128 12.04 31.01 2.59
C TRP A 128 13.49 30.79 2.12
N LYS A 129 13.91 29.56 1.74
CA LYS A 129 15.32 29.34 1.38
C LYS A 129 15.69 29.79 -0.03
N LYS A 130 14.73 30.07 -0.93
CA LYS A 130 15.04 30.59 -2.26
C LYS A 130 15.25 32.11 -2.28
N ASP A 131 14.58 32.85 -1.38
CA ASP A 131 14.69 34.31 -1.34
C ASP A 131 15.90 34.83 -0.56
N ALA A 132 16.59 33.97 0.20
CA ALA A 132 17.81 34.35 0.92
C ALA A 132 19.05 34.55 0.03
N SER A 133 18.96 34.23 -1.27
CA SER A 133 20.06 34.42 -2.23
C SER A 133 20.05 35.81 -2.90
N ILE A 134 19.04 36.65 -2.62
CA ILE A 134 18.86 37.98 -3.25
C ILE A 134 19.40 39.12 -2.36
N LEU A 135 19.81 38.85 -1.12
CA LEU A 135 20.27 39.87 -0.17
C LEU A 135 21.81 40.00 -0.01
N THR A 136 22.61 39.42 -0.91
CA THR A 136 24.09 39.56 -0.88
C THR A 136 24.67 40.30 -2.08
N VAL A 137 24.01 41.38 -2.53
CA VAL A 137 24.60 42.35 -3.47
C VAL A 137 24.41 43.77 -2.94
#